data_AF-A0A5E6NA81-F1
#
_entry.id   AF-A0A5E6NA81-F1
#
_cell.length_a   1.000
_cell.length_b   1.000
_cell.length_c   1.000
_cell.angle_alpha   90.00
_cell.angle_beta   90.00
_cell.angle_gamma   90.00
#
_symmetry.space_group_name_H-M   'P 1'
#
loop_
_entity.id
_entity.type
_entity.pdbx_description
1 polymer ?
#
loop_
_entity_poly.entity_id
_entity_poly.type
_entity_poly.pdbx_seq_one_letter_code
_entity_poly.pdbx_strand_id
1 'polypeptide(L)'
;MGYPIQAIHVPKTVDNDLPVTDNCPGFGSVAKYIAVSTMEASFDVASMCATSTKIFVLEEVMGRHAGWIAAAGGLVDDSIPVVILFPEVDFDEKKFLAKVDANVKEFGYCTVVVSEGTKWADGRFLAEQGTRDDFGHAQLGGAAPVVANLIKDALGHKYHWAVADYLQRAARHLF
;
A
#
# COMPACT_ATOMS: atom_id res chain seq x y z
N MET A 1 19.42 9.03 -46.94
CA MET A 1 19.32 8.41 -45.60
C MET A 1 20.68 8.48 -44.95
N GLY A 2 20.82 9.25 -43.87
CA GLY A 2 22.12 9.58 -43.27
C GLY A 2 22.04 10.77 -42.32
N TYR A 3 20.97 10.84 -41.50
CA TYR A 3 20.80 11.90 -40.52
C TYR A 3 21.08 11.31 -39.14
N PRO A 4 22.27 11.54 -38.55
CA PRO A 4 22.56 11.05 -37.21
C PRO A 4 21.61 11.70 -36.20
N ILE A 5 20.83 10.88 -35.50
CA ILE A 5 19.93 11.29 -34.43
C ILE A 5 20.51 10.83 -33.11
N GLN A 6 20.53 11.73 -32.13
CA GLN A 6 20.84 11.39 -30.74
C GLN A 6 19.54 11.20 -29.98
N ALA A 7 19.34 10.01 -29.42
CA ALA A 7 18.26 9.71 -28.49
C ALA A 7 18.84 9.64 -27.08
N ILE A 8 18.39 10.52 -26.19
CA ILE A 8 18.83 10.59 -24.79
C ILE A 8 17.62 10.25 -23.91
N HIS A 9 17.81 9.30 -22.99
CA HIS A 9 16.76 8.86 -22.08
C HIS A 9 16.68 9.79 -20.86
N VAL A 10 15.47 10.26 -20.54
CA VAL A 10 15.15 10.90 -19.26
C VAL A 10 14.34 9.89 -18.43
N PRO A 11 14.90 9.34 -17.34
CA PRO A 11 14.25 8.30 -16.56
C PRO A 11 12.99 8.80 -15.86
N LYS A 12 11.92 8.01 -15.92
CA LYS A 12 10.66 8.27 -15.22
C LYS A 12 10.04 6.96 -14.74
N THR A 13 10.02 6.76 -13.43
CA THR A 13 9.26 5.69 -12.77
C THR A 13 8.93 6.14 -11.36
N VAL A 14 7.72 5.81 -10.89
CA VAL A 14 7.32 6.06 -9.49
C VAL A 14 7.67 4.86 -8.60
N ASP A 15 7.95 3.70 -9.20
CA ASP A 15 8.19 2.44 -8.51
C ASP A 15 9.65 2.30 -8.07
N ASN A 16 10.51 3.25 -8.44
CA ASN A 16 11.94 3.27 -8.14
C ASN A 16 12.71 2.01 -8.60
N ASP A 17 12.33 1.46 -9.75
CA ASP A 17 12.80 0.16 -10.25
C ASP A 17 13.86 0.25 -11.37
N LEU A 18 14.37 1.46 -11.66
CA LEU A 18 15.42 1.62 -12.67
C LEU A 18 16.81 1.26 -12.11
N PRO A 19 17.62 0.47 -12.84
CA PRO A 19 18.98 0.17 -12.43
C PRO A 19 19.89 1.41 -12.54
N VAL A 20 21.06 1.35 -11.91
CA VAL A 20 22.13 2.38 -11.90
C VAL A 20 21.82 3.62 -11.07
N THR A 21 20.60 4.18 -11.19
CA THR A 21 20.20 5.32 -10.36
C THR A 21 19.80 4.87 -8.95
N ASP A 22 20.14 5.67 -7.95
CA ASP A 22 19.73 5.43 -6.55
C ASP A 22 18.23 5.75 -6.35
N ASN A 23 17.76 6.81 -7.02
CA ASN A 23 16.37 7.24 -6.96
C ASN A 23 15.85 7.63 -8.35
N CYS A 24 14.56 7.41 -8.56
CA CYS A 24 13.86 7.72 -9.81
C CYS A 24 13.00 8.99 -9.67
N PRO A 25 12.99 9.88 -10.68
CA PRO A 25 12.12 11.05 -10.66
C PRO A 25 10.64 10.67 -10.52
N GLY A 26 10.00 11.19 -9.47
CA GLY A 26 8.59 10.93 -9.13
C GLY A 26 8.42 10.08 -7.87
N PHE A 27 9.30 9.11 -7.61
CA PHE A 27 9.19 8.23 -6.45
C PHE A 27 9.12 9.00 -5.12
N GLY A 28 10.03 9.94 -4.88
CA GLY A 28 10.04 10.72 -3.64
C GLY A 28 8.74 11.49 -3.37
N SER A 29 8.06 11.93 -4.44
CA SER A 29 6.74 12.58 -4.34
C SER A 29 5.65 11.62 -3.92
N VAL A 30 5.62 10.43 -4.52
CA VAL A 30 4.67 9.38 -4.17
C VAL A 30 4.92 8.88 -2.75
N ALA A 31 6.19 8.67 -2.38
CA ALA A 31 6.59 8.28 -1.04
C ALA A 31 6.13 9.32 0.01
N LYS A 32 6.32 10.61 -0.25
CA LYS A 32 5.84 11.68 0.63
C LYS A 32 4.32 11.66 0.76
N TYR A 33 3.59 11.44 -0.33
CA TYR A 33 2.13 11.34 -0.29
C TYR A 33 1.69 10.17 0.58
N ILE A 34 2.24 8.97 0.36
CA ILE A 34 1.85 7.77 1.11
C ILE A 34 2.21 7.88 2.60
N ALA A 35 3.37 8.44 2.94
CA ALA A 35 3.74 8.70 4.33
C ALA A 35 2.76 9.66 5.02
N VAL A 36 2.42 10.77 4.36
CA VAL A 36 1.47 11.77 4.88
C VAL A 36 0.07 11.17 5.02
N SER A 37 -0.44 10.49 3.99
CA SER A 37 -1.76 9.86 4.03
C SER A 37 -1.84 8.75 5.09
N THR A 38 -0.78 7.96 5.26
CA THR A 38 -0.71 6.93 6.30
C THR A 38 -0.74 7.56 7.69
N MET A 39 0.04 8.63 7.91
CA MET A 39 0.05 9.37 9.17
C MET A 39 -1.32 9.98 9.48
N GLU A 40 -1.90 10.74 8.54
CA GLU A 40 -3.20 11.41 8.71
C GLU A 40 -4.31 10.40 9.00
N ALA A 41 -4.38 9.30 8.25
CA ALA A 41 -5.35 8.24 8.49
C ALA A 41 -5.12 7.52 9.82
N SER A 42 -3.87 7.39 10.25
CA SER A 42 -3.53 6.82 11.56
C SER A 42 -4.01 7.70 12.72
N PHE A 43 -3.89 9.03 12.60
CA PHE A 43 -4.45 9.96 13.59
C PHE A 43 -5.98 9.89 13.65
N ASP A 44 -6.65 9.76 12.51
CA ASP A 44 -8.11 9.59 12.47
C ASP A 44 -8.54 8.33 13.22
N VAL A 45 -7.98 7.16 12.84
CA VAL A 45 -8.33 5.89 13.49
C VAL A 45 -7.94 5.88 14.98
N ALA A 46 -6.82 6.50 15.37
CA ALA A 46 -6.43 6.64 16.77
C ALA A 46 -7.46 7.43 17.58
N SER A 47 -8.09 8.44 16.99
CA SER A 47 -9.15 9.21 17.65
C SER A 47 -10.47 8.44 17.81
N MET A 48 -10.74 7.49 16.89
CA MET A 48 -12.00 6.73 16.83
C MET A 48 -11.93 5.35 17.49
N CYS A 49 -10.74 4.83 17.79
CA CYS A 49 -10.53 3.45 18.21
C CYS A 49 -11.15 3.08 19.56
N ALA A 50 -11.43 4.07 20.42
CA ALA A 50 -12.07 3.87 21.71
C ALA A 50 -13.53 3.37 21.57
N THR A 51 -14.24 3.74 20.50
CA THR A 51 -15.68 3.50 20.36
C THR A 51 -16.11 2.93 19.01
N SER A 52 -15.27 2.95 17.98
CA SER A 52 -15.67 2.52 16.63
C SER A 52 -14.58 1.77 15.86
N THR A 53 -13.92 2.44 14.92
CA THR A 53 -12.99 1.83 13.96
C THR A 53 -11.65 1.58 14.62
N LYS A 54 -11.16 0.35 14.51
CA LYS A 54 -9.83 -0.01 15.05
C LYS A 54 -8.80 -0.25 13.96
N ILE A 55 -9.23 -0.40 12.71
CA ILE A 55 -8.36 -0.80 11.61
C ILE A 55 -8.54 0.16 10.44
N PHE A 56 -7.43 0.65 9.91
CA PHE A 56 -7.40 1.35 8.63
C PHE A 56 -6.49 0.63 7.64
N VAL A 57 -6.96 0.41 6.41
CA VAL A 57 -6.17 -0.23 5.34
C VAL A 57 -5.99 0.74 4.19
N LEU A 58 -4.75 1.12 3.88
CA LEU A 58 -4.39 1.93 2.72
C LEU A 58 -3.80 1.03 1.64
N GLU A 59 -4.45 0.97 0.47
CA GLU A 59 -3.90 0.31 -0.72
C GLU A 59 -3.16 1.29 -1.61
N GLU A 60 -1.94 0.90 -1.96
CA GLU A 60 -1.04 1.54 -2.89
C GLU A 60 -1.03 0.74 -4.21
N VAL A 61 -1.26 1.41 -5.34
CA VAL A 61 -1.65 0.79 -6.62
C VAL A 61 -0.53 0.87 -7.69
N MET A 62 0.72 1.11 -7.30
CA MET A 62 1.84 1.24 -8.24
C MET A 62 3.01 0.30 -7.93
N GLY A 63 3.18 -0.15 -6.69
CA GLY A 63 4.21 -1.10 -6.28
C GLY A 63 4.01 -2.56 -6.73
N ARG A 64 3.64 -2.84 -7.98
CA ARG A 64 3.30 -4.20 -8.44
C ARG A 64 4.41 -5.24 -8.23
N HIS A 65 5.65 -4.82 -8.39
CA HIS A 65 6.83 -5.69 -8.32
C HIS A 65 7.84 -5.28 -7.25
N ALA A 66 7.78 -4.03 -6.79
CA ALA A 66 8.68 -3.48 -5.80
C ALA A 66 7.90 -2.73 -4.72
N GLY A 67 8.22 -3.02 -3.46
CA GLY A 67 7.54 -2.52 -2.28
C GLY A 67 7.98 -1.13 -1.83
N TRP A 68 8.73 -0.38 -2.64
CA TRP A 68 9.30 0.92 -2.25
C TRP A 68 8.25 1.93 -1.79
N ILE A 69 7.12 1.98 -2.49
CA ILE A 69 6.04 2.91 -2.16
C ILE A 69 5.31 2.45 -0.90
N ALA A 70 5.04 1.15 -0.76
CA ALA A 70 4.48 0.59 0.48
C ALA A 70 5.39 0.83 1.70
N ALA A 71 6.71 0.72 1.51
CA ALA A 71 7.71 1.02 2.53
C ALA A 71 7.64 2.47 3.01
N ALA A 72 7.28 3.42 2.13
CA ALA A 72 7.11 4.82 2.50
C ALA A 72 5.97 5.03 3.52
N GLY A 73 4.97 4.15 3.55
CA GLY A 73 3.94 4.15 4.59
C GLY A 73 4.49 3.88 5.98
N GLY A 74 5.67 3.25 6.09
CA GLY A 74 6.39 3.05 7.33
C GLY A 74 7.20 4.26 7.81
N LEU A 75 7.31 5.35 7.03
CA LEU A 75 8.04 6.56 7.40
C LEU A 75 7.28 7.45 8.39
N VAL A 76 6.36 6.87 9.15
CA VAL A 76 5.61 7.54 10.20
C VAL A 76 6.32 7.38 11.54
N ASP A 77 5.84 8.09 12.58
CA ASP A 77 6.40 7.99 13.93
C ASP A 77 6.28 6.56 14.48
N ASP A 78 7.30 6.10 15.22
CA ASP A 78 7.39 4.75 15.80
C ASP A 78 6.23 4.44 16.78
N SER A 79 5.52 5.45 17.28
CA SER A 79 4.32 5.28 18.11
C SER A 79 3.09 4.83 17.31
N ILE A 80 3.13 4.86 15.98
CA ILE A 80 2.01 4.48 15.12
C ILE A 80 2.16 3.01 14.70
N PRO A 81 1.19 2.13 15.04
CA PRO A 81 1.24 0.71 14.69
C PRO A 81 0.91 0.49 13.19
N VAL A 82 1.93 0.62 12.33
CA VAL A 82 1.82 0.33 10.89
C VAL A 82 2.27 -1.10 10.58
N VAL A 83 1.43 -1.83 9.84
CA VAL A 83 1.76 -3.13 9.26
C VAL A 83 1.83 -2.97 7.74
N ILE A 84 2.96 -3.36 7.14
CA ILE A 84 3.18 -3.18 5.70
C ILE A 84 3.19 -4.55 5.02
N LEU A 85 2.41 -4.68 3.94
CA LEU A 85 2.39 -5.84 3.07
C LEU A 85 3.15 -5.53 1.79
N PHE A 86 4.24 -6.25 1.58
CA PHE A 86 5.17 -6.06 0.49
C PHE A 86 4.90 -7.04 -0.66
N PRO A 87 5.13 -6.66 -1.92
CA PRO A 87 5.07 -7.57 -3.06
C PRO A 87 6.19 -8.62 -3.06
N GLU A 88 7.30 -8.38 -2.34
CA GLU A 88 8.43 -9.29 -2.20
C GLU A 88 8.22 -10.38 -1.14
N VAL A 89 7.23 -10.22 -0.26
CA VAL A 89 6.96 -11.12 0.85
C VAL A 89 5.64 -11.83 0.63
N ASP A 90 5.67 -13.16 0.61
CA ASP A 90 4.45 -13.97 0.51
C ASP A 90 3.53 -13.71 1.71
N PHE A 91 2.28 -13.44 1.42
CA PHE A 91 1.25 -13.15 2.41
C PHE A 91 0.92 -14.41 3.22
N ASP A 92 1.28 -14.37 4.51
CA ASP A 92 0.93 -15.36 5.52
C ASP A 92 -0.19 -14.79 6.40
N GLU A 93 -1.41 -15.22 6.12
CA GLU A 93 -2.63 -14.75 6.80
C GLU A 93 -2.52 -14.89 8.33
N LYS A 94 -1.96 -16.00 8.83
CA LYS A 94 -1.89 -16.26 10.28
C LYS A 94 -0.93 -15.30 10.96
N LYS A 95 0.25 -15.08 10.36
CA LYS A 95 1.23 -14.12 10.90
C LYS A 95 0.71 -12.70 10.83
N PHE A 96 0.05 -12.34 9.72
CA PHE A 96 -0.55 -11.04 9.54
C PHE A 96 -1.62 -10.75 10.60
N LEU A 97 -2.59 -11.64 10.76
CA LEU A 97 -3.66 -11.49 11.74
C LEU A 97 -3.12 -11.43 13.18
N ALA A 98 -2.14 -12.27 13.51
CA ALA A 98 -1.48 -12.23 14.82
C ALA A 98 -0.78 -10.89 15.08
N LYS A 99 -0.12 -10.32 14.06
CA LYS A 99 0.54 -9.01 14.18
C LYS A 99 -0.47 -7.87 14.33
N VAL A 100 -1.55 -7.89 13.57
CA VAL A 100 -2.64 -6.91 13.67
C VAL A 100 -3.31 -6.97 15.05
N ASP A 101 -3.65 -8.17 15.53
CA ASP A 101 -4.25 -8.37 16.85
C ASP A 101 -3.34 -7.90 17.99
N ALA A 102 -2.03 -8.19 17.91
CA ALA A 102 -1.05 -7.69 18.87
C ALA A 102 -1.01 -6.15 18.91
N ASN A 103 -0.95 -5.51 17.74
CA ASN A 103 -0.94 -4.06 17.62
C ASN A 103 -2.24 -3.43 18.18
N VAL A 104 -3.41 -4.00 17.87
CA VAL A 104 -4.69 -3.50 18.40
C VAL A 104 -4.79 -3.67 19.92
N LYS A 105 -4.22 -4.74 20.49
CA LYS A 105 -4.18 -4.93 21.94
C LYS A 105 -3.27 -3.94 22.66
N GLU A 106 -2.16 -3.57 22.03
CA GLU A 106 -1.17 -2.65 22.61
C GLU A 106 -1.57 -1.18 22.43
N PHE A 107 -1.99 -0.78 21.23
CA PHE A 107 -2.24 0.62 20.86
C PHE A 107 -3.73 0.96 20.72
N GLY A 108 -4.63 -0.03 20.73
CA GLY A 108 -6.07 0.14 20.52
C GLY A 108 -6.49 0.17 19.04
N TYR A 109 -5.55 0.39 18.12
CA TYR A 109 -5.78 0.45 16.68
C TYR A 109 -4.60 -0.13 15.88
N CYS A 110 -4.77 -0.29 14.57
CA CYS A 110 -3.71 -0.67 13.64
C CYS A 110 -3.96 -0.05 12.27
N THR A 111 -2.90 0.50 11.67
CA THR A 111 -2.89 0.93 10.28
C THR A 111 -2.18 -0.12 9.44
N VAL A 112 -2.72 -0.43 8.27
CA VAL A 112 -2.17 -1.41 7.34
C VAL A 112 -1.92 -0.73 6.01
N VAL A 113 -0.72 -0.85 5.47
CA VAL A 113 -0.39 -0.40 4.11
C VAL A 113 -0.18 -1.64 3.25
N VAL A 114 -0.96 -1.78 2.19
CA VAL A 114 -0.91 -2.93 1.29
C VAL A 114 -0.53 -2.48 -0.10
N SER A 115 0.48 -3.14 -0.67
CA SER A 115 0.80 -3.01 -2.08
C SER A 115 -0.17 -3.85 -2.92
N GLU A 116 -0.62 -3.34 -4.06
CA GLU A 116 -1.39 -4.13 -5.04
C GLU A 116 -0.67 -5.42 -5.49
N GLY A 117 0.67 -5.41 -5.43
CA GLY A 117 1.52 -6.51 -5.82
C GLY A 117 1.63 -7.61 -4.77
N THR A 118 0.96 -7.49 -3.62
CA THR A 118 1.00 -8.51 -2.56
C THR A 118 0.42 -9.83 -3.07
N LYS A 119 1.14 -10.93 -2.82
CA LYS A 119 0.79 -12.27 -3.29
C LYS A 119 0.55 -13.23 -2.15
N TRP A 120 -0.33 -14.19 -2.36
CA TRP A 120 -0.42 -15.40 -1.55
C TRP A 120 0.81 -16.29 -1.78
N ALA A 121 1.06 -17.22 -0.85
CA ALA A 121 2.11 -18.24 -1.01
C ALA A 121 1.97 -19.10 -2.28
N ASP A 122 0.76 -19.19 -2.85
CA ASP A 122 0.49 -19.85 -4.13
C ASP A 122 0.88 -19.01 -5.36
N GLY A 123 1.43 -17.81 -5.17
CA GLY A 123 1.81 -16.87 -6.23
C GLY A 123 0.65 -16.06 -6.84
N ARG A 124 -0.59 -16.26 -6.38
CA ARG A 124 -1.76 -15.47 -6.79
C ARG A 124 -1.77 -14.10 -6.12
N PHE A 125 -2.17 -13.06 -6.82
CA PHE A 125 -2.29 -11.72 -6.22
C PHE A 125 -3.49 -11.66 -5.27
N LEU A 126 -3.39 -10.87 -4.19
CA LEU A 126 -4.53 -10.64 -3.30
C LEU A 126 -5.69 -9.94 -4.04
N ALA A 127 -5.38 -9.03 -4.96
CA ALA A 127 -6.36 -8.30 -5.75
C ALA A 127 -7.20 -9.20 -6.70
N GLU A 128 -6.69 -10.39 -7.08
CA GLU A 128 -7.40 -11.31 -7.98
C GLU A 128 -8.59 -12.04 -7.33
N GLN A 129 -8.79 -11.92 -6.01
CA GLN A 129 -10.04 -12.33 -5.36
C GLN A 129 -11.18 -11.32 -5.57
N GLY A 130 -10.87 -10.09 -6.02
CA GLY A 130 -11.85 -9.10 -6.45
C GLY A 130 -12.33 -9.33 -7.88
N THR A 131 -13.55 -8.89 -8.19
CA THR A 131 -14.25 -9.02 -9.48
C THR A 131 -13.31 -8.90 -10.68
N ARG A 132 -13.23 -9.95 -11.50
CA ARG A 132 -12.64 -9.87 -12.85
C ARG A 132 -13.50 -8.92 -13.69
N ASP A 133 -12.88 -8.00 -14.41
CA ASP A 133 -13.59 -7.25 -15.44
C ASP A 133 -14.00 -8.18 -16.60
N ASP A 134 -14.95 -7.74 -17.43
CA ASP A 134 -15.42 -8.48 -18.62
C ASP A 134 -14.31 -8.68 -19.69
N PHE A 135 -13.11 -8.12 -19.49
CA PHE A 135 -11.94 -8.24 -20.38
C PHE A 135 -10.87 -9.21 -19.84
N GLY A 136 -11.08 -9.83 -18.67
CA GLY A 136 -10.15 -10.80 -18.08
C GLY A 136 -8.92 -10.17 -17.42
N HIS A 137 -8.90 -8.86 -17.20
CA HIS A 137 -7.89 -8.18 -16.41
C HIS A 137 -8.33 -8.11 -14.94
N ALA A 138 -7.39 -8.35 -14.02
CA ALA A 138 -7.60 -8.06 -12.61
C ALA A 138 -7.82 -6.55 -12.47
N GLN A 139 -9.00 -6.15 -11.98
CA GLN A 139 -9.31 -4.75 -11.74
C GLN A 139 -8.34 -4.19 -10.69
N LEU A 140 -7.69 -3.08 -11.00
CA LEU A 140 -6.79 -2.37 -10.06
C LEU A 140 -7.59 -1.99 -8.80
N GLY A 141 -7.00 -2.14 -7.60
CA GLY A 141 -7.63 -1.75 -6.33
C GLY A 141 -8.47 -2.84 -5.64
N GLY A 142 -7.93 -4.07 -5.55
CA GLY A 142 -8.63 -5.21 -4.96
C GLY A 142 -8.02 -5.73 -3.65
N ALA A 143 -6.81 -5.31 -3.29
CA ALA A 143 -6.11 -5.89 -2.14
C ALA A 143 -6.63 -5.32 -0.80
N ALA A 144 -6.93 -4.02 -0.73
CA ALA A 144 -7.51 -3.38 0.46
C ALA A 144 -8.80 -4.05 0.96
N PRO A 145 -9.84 -4.24 0.12
CA PRO A 145 -11.09 -4.85 0.58
C PRO A 145 -10.89 -6.31 1.01
N VAL A 146 -10.01 -7.07 0.36
CA VAL A 146 -9.68 -8.45 0.75
C VAL A 146 -9.03 -8.47 2.14
N VAL A 147 -7.99 -7.66 2.35
CA VAL A 147 -7.29 -7.55 3.64
C VAL A 147 -8.23 -7.08 4.74
N ALA A 148 -9.06 -6.08 4.46
CA ALA A 148 -10.02 -5.56 5.42
C ALA A 148 -11.06 -6.62 5.84
N ASN A 149 -11.59 -7.39 4.88
CA ASN A 149 -12.53 -8.48 5.17
C ASN A 149 -11.87 -9.59 6.00
N LEU A 150 -10.65 -10.01 5.66
CA LEU A 150 -9.90 -11.00 6.44
C LEU A 150 -9.76 -10.60 7.91
N ILE A 151 -9.45 -9.32 8.18
CA ILE A 151 -9.32 -8.81 9.55
C ILE A 151 -10.67 -8.83 10.28
N LYS A 152 -11.76 -8.46 9.61
CA LYS A 152 -13.10 -8.49 10.21
C LYS A 152 -13.56 -9.92 10.51
N ASP A 153 -13.37 -10.83 9.57
CA ASP A 153 -13.84 -12.21 9.71
C ASP A 153 -13.07 -12.95 10.82
N ALA A 154 -11.77 -12.65 10.98
CA ALA A 154 -10.94 -13.27 12.00
C ALA A 154 -11.01 -12.57 13.38
N LEU A 155 -11.02 -11.24 13.44
CA LEU A 155 -10.88 -10.46 14.69
C LEU A 155 -12.15 -9.71 15.09
N GLY A 156 -13.15 -9.61 14.21
CA GLY A 156 -14.39 -8.88 14.47
C GLY A 156 -14.23 -7.37 14.60
N HIS A 157 -13.08 -6.81 14.21
CA HIS A 157 -12.82 -5.38 14.30
C HIS A 157 -13.47 -4.59 13.15
N LYS A 158 -14.03 -3.43 13.48
CA LYS A 158 -14.52 -2.49 12.46
C LYS A 158 -13.33 -1.87 11.74
N TYR A 159 -13.40 -1.88 10.41
CA TYR A 159 -12.36 -1.38 9.53
C TYR A 159 -12.87 -0.22 8.66
N HIS A 160 -11.92 0.57 8.16
CA HIS A 160 -12.04 1.38 6.96
C HIS A 160 -10.89 1.05 6.01
N TRP A 161 -11.12 1.26 4.72
CA TRP A 161 -10.07 1.11 3.73
C TRP A 161 -10.16 2.22 2.68
N ALA A 162 -9.02 2.53 2.08
CA ALA A 162 -8.89 3.49 1.00
C ALA A 162 -7.91 2.97 -0.04
N VAL A 163 -8.12 3.35 -1.29
CA VAL A 163 -7.25 3.05 -2.43
C VAL A 163 -6.75 4.37 -2.98
N ALA A 164 -5.43 4.59 -2.97
CA ALA A 164 -4.85 5.87 -3.37
C ALA A 164 -4.89 6.09 -4.90
N ASP A 165 -4.59 5.03 -5.67
CA ASP A 165 -4.62 4.99 -7.14
C ASP A 165 -4.06 6.26 -7.81
N TYR A 166 -4.89 7.08 -8.47
CA TYR A 166 -4.38 8.25 -9.19
C TYR A 166 -3.90 9.37 -8.27
N LEU A 167 -4.42 9.44 -7.05
CA LEU A 167 -4.09 10.53 -6.11
C LEU A 167 -2.60 10.49 -5.74
N GLN A 168 -2.04 9.30 -5.51
CA GLN A 168 -0.63 9.15 -5.13
C GLN A 168 0.36 9.64 -6.20
N ARG A 169 0.00 9.61 -7.49
CA ARG A 169 0.87 10.08 -8.59
C ARG A 169 0.57 11.49 -9.09
N ALA A 170 -0.52 12.10 -8.63
CA ALA A 170 -0.95 13.45 -9.00
C ALA A 170 -0.86 14.45 -7.84
N ALA A 171 -0.32 14.04 -6.69
CA ALA A 171 -0.26 14.82 -5.46
C ALA A 171 0.79 15.96 -5.46
N ARG A 172 0.83 16.80 -6.49
CA ARG A 172 1.74 17.96 -6.51
C ARG A 172 1.41 18.99 -5.41
N HIS A 173 0.21 18.96 -4.85
CA HIS A 173 -0.22 19.89 -3.79
C HIS A 173 0.54 19.74 -2.46
N LEU A 174 1.24 18.62 -2.24
CA LEU A 174 2.01 18.39 -1.01
C LEU A 174 3.42 19.02 -1.02
N PHE A 175 3.73 19.87 -2.00
CA PHE A 175 5.06 20.47 -2.23
C PHE A 175 5.02 21.99 -2.31
#